data_AF-A1S6B6-F1
#
_entry.id   AF-A1S6B6-F1
#
_cell.length_a   1.000
_cell.length_b   1.000
_cell.length_c   1.000
_cell.angle_alpha   90.00
_cell.angle_beta   90.00
_cell.angle_gamma   90.00
#
_symmetry.space_group_name_H-M   'P 1'
#
loop_
_entity.id
_entity.type
_entity.pdbx_description
1 polymer ?
#
loop_
_entity_poly.entity_id
_entity_poly.type
_entity_poly.pdbx_seq_one_letter_code
_entity_poly.pdbx_strand_id
1 'polypeptide(L)'
;MKKTTLALAISLAALSLGACTDSTTSSGHVQHATASSVTSQQTQSFASFSEAFIDSLWQVAPTWALYSGYHKYDGILEVADEAQRAKTLAFVNSQREMLQAFNTKNLSTSELIDYRLIENLLNSVEWEQTRFRAWQWDPSGYNVAGGFAQIINEDFAPLDERLRSVVSRLENVPAYYEAARKNIKNPTLEHTELALLQNQGAFSVFNDELIAKVESSGLTDAEKTLFKQRFDAAISAINEHIIWLETLSNNLKVNGARDFRIGEALYEEKFALDIQSGMTAKALYNKASADMVRVHAEMARITKEIWSKYFTETMPDDSKVATRMLIDKLSAKHVKREDFVNEVRAQIPELVKFVNDKQLITLDPNKPLVVRETPEYMRGYAGASISAPGPYDKGGNTYYNVTPLDGMSDESAESYLREYNHWILQVLNIHEAIPGHYTQLVYSNESPSLIKSLFGNGAMVEGWAVYTERMMLEEGYGNFEPEMWLMYYKWNLRVIANTILDYSIQVKGMTQEEAMTLMMEEAFQQEAEAAGKWRRATLSQVQLTSYYAGYREIYDFREELKAKSPESFDLKAFHERFLSFGSAPVKYIRELMVN
;
A
#
# COMPACT_ATOMS: atom_id res chain seq x y z
N MET A 1 24.32 18.96 -45.88
CA MET A 1 24.08 18.97 -47.35
C MET A 1 22.81 18.19 -47.65
N LYS A 2 21.96 18.60 -48.62
CA LYS A 2 20.77 17.88 -49.18
C LYS A 2 19.73 17.36 -48.15
N LYS A 3 18.48 17.82 -47.98
CA LYS A 3 17.45 18.56 -48.79
C LYS A 3 16.77 17.79 -49.96
N THR A 4 15.53 17.33 -49.71
CA THR A 4 14.37 16.99 -50.60
C THR A 4 13.25 16.42 -49.71
N THR A 5 11.98 16.84 -49.56
CA THR A 5 11.13 17.98 -50.00
C THR A 5 10.48 18.01 -51.41
N LEU A 6 9.24 17.48 -51.54
CA LEU A 6 8.04 17.93 -52.33
C LEU A 6 6.85 17.00 -51.90
N ALA A 7 5.64 17.45 -51.50
CA ALA A 7 4.50 18.07 -52.25
C ALA A 7 3.61 17.06 -53.05
N LEU A 8 2.33 17.30 -53.41
CA LEU A 8 1.12 17.90 -52.78
C LEU A 8 0.00 18.02 -53.86
N ALA A 9 -1.20 17.51 -53.59
CA ALA A 9 -2.49 17.78 -54.29
C ALA A 9 -3.64 17.31 -53.37
N ILE A 10 -4.81 17.94 -53.16
CA ILE A 10 -5.66 18.92 -53.86
C ILE A 10 -6.55 18.36 -54.98
N SER A 11 -7.85 18.25 -54.69
CA SER A 11 -8.96 18.35 -55.65
C SER A 11 -10.28 18.67 -54.93
N LEU A 12 -11.02 19.71 -55.36
CA LEU A 12 -12.36 20.07 -54.87
C LEU A 12 -13.46 19.57 -55.82
N ALA A 13 -14.65 19.24 -55.30
CA ALA A 13 -15.98 19.46 -55.94
C ALA A 13 -17.13 19.03 -55.00
N ALA A 14 -18.41 19.33 -55.30
CA ALA A 14 -19.09 20.61 -55.07
C ALA A 14 -20.63 20.48 -55.24
N LEU A 15 -21.40 21.19 -54.40
CA LEU A 15 -22.75 21.75 -54.60
C LEU A 15 -23.87 20.96 -55.35
N SER A 16 -25.02 20.81 -54.69
CA SER A 16 -26.34 21.05 -55.31
C SER A 16 -27.41 21.45 -54.25
N LEU A 17 -28.48 22.14 -54.68
CA LEU A 17 -29.52 22.78 -53.85
C LEU A 17 -30.95 22.35 -54.28
N GLY A 18 -31.94 22.57 -53.41
CA GLY A 18 -33.37 22.33 -53.66
C GLY A 18 -34.05 21.65 -52.45
N ALA A 19 -34.83 22.26 -51.57
CA ALA A 19 -35.69 23.45 -51.59
C ALA A 19 -37.04 23.26 -52.32
N CYS A 20 -38.13 23.04 -51.55
CA CYS A 20 -39.40 23.77 -51.58
C CYS A 20 -40.50 23.06 -50.77
N THR A 21 -41.41 23.84 -50.20
CA THR A 21 -42.62 23.42 -49.48
C THR A 21 -43.82 23.28 -50.41
N ASP A 22 -44.86 22.55 -50.02
CA ASP A 22 -46.22 23.09 -50.14
C ASP A 22 -47.22 22.45 -49.15
N SER A 23 -48.41 23.03 -48.99
CA SER A 23 -49.39 22.67 -47.95
C SER A 23 -50.85 22.74 -48.41
N THR A 24 -51.67 21.71 -48.13
CA THR A 24 -53.14 21.87 -47.98
C THR A 24 -53.83 20.69 -47.26
N THR A 25 -54.26 20.96 -46.02
CA THR A 25 -55.50 20.52 -45.35
C THR A 25 -56.39 19.40 -45.92
N SER A 26 -56.76 18.43 -45.06
CA SER A 26 -58.15 18.18 -44.60
C SER A 26 -58.65 16.72 -44.62
N SER A 27 -58.58 16.02 -43.48
CA SER A 27 -59.74 15.46 -42.76
C SER A 27 -59.25 14.83 -41.45
N GLY A 28 -60.04 14.87 -40.38
CA GLY A 28 -59.56 14.54 -39.03
C GLY A 28 -60.15 13.26 -38.44
N HIS A 29 -59.36 12.59 -37.60
CA HIS A 29 -59.88 11.76 -36.52
C HIS A 29 -59.26 12.21 -35.20
N VAL A 30 -60.10 12.43 -34.18
CA VAL A 30 -59.65 12.67 -32.81
C VAL A 30 -59.31 11.33 -32.18
N GLN A 31 -58.06 11.14 -31.77
CA GLN A 31 -57.64 10.01 -30.96
C GLN A 31 -56.81 10.54 -29.78
N HIS A 32 -57.02 9.97 -28.59
CA HIS A 32 -56.57 10.59 -27.34
C HIS A 32 -55.04 10.63 -27.23
N ALA A 33 -54.51 11.80 -26.87
CA ALA A 33 -53.11 11.98 -26.55
C ALA A 33 -52.77 11.33 -25.20
N THR A 34 -52.36 10.06 -25.21
CA THR A 34 -51.54 9.52 -24.12
C THR A 34 -50.12 10.05 -24.29
N ALA A 35 -49.82 11.14 -23.58
CA ALA A 35 -48.49 11.75 -23.54
C ALA A 35 -47.52 10.86 -22.75
N SER A 36 -47.11 9.74 -23.35
CA SER A 36 -46.00 8.91 -22.89
C SER A 36 -44.69 9.66 -23.16
N SER A 37 -44.39 10.67 -22.32
CA SER A 37 -43.08 11.28 -22.20
C SER A 37 -42.12 10.26 -21.59
N VAL A 38 -41.73 9.25 -22.39
CA VAL A 38 -40.58 8.40 -22.10
C VAL A 38 -39.35 9.27 -22.28
N THR A 39 -39.03 10.04 -21.24
CA THR A 39 -37.73 10.66 -21.10
C THR A 39 -36.72 9.52 -21.16
N SER A 40 -35.98 9.43 -22.27
CA SER A 40 -34.88 8.47 -22.44
C SER A 40 -33.69 8.91 -21.59
N GLN A 41 -33.89 8.88 -20.27
CA GLN A 41 -32.85 9.05 -19.27
C GLN A 41 -31.94 7.83 -19.36
N GLN A 42 -30.98 7.94 -20.28
CA GLN A 42 -30.04 6.91 -20.67
C GLN A 42 -29.35 6.37 -19.42
N THR A 43 -29.70 5.14 -19.04
CA THR A 43 -29.25 4.54 -17.78
C THR A 43 -27.73 4.53 -17.76
N GLN A 44 -27.13 5.22 -16.79
CA GLN A 44 -25.69 5.34 -16.67
C GLN A 44 -25.08 3.94 -16.55
N SER A 45 -24.04 3.65 -17.33
CA SER A 45 -23.31 2.38 -17.19
C SER A 45 -22.43 2.42 -15.94
N PHE A 46 -22.19 1.27 -15.32
CA PHE A 46 -21.37 1.22 -14.11
C PHE A 46 -19.93 1.68 -14.37
N ALA A 47 -19.37 1.38 -15.55
CA ALA A 47 -18.10 1.93 -16.01
C ALA A 47 -18.10 3.48 -16.03
N SER A 48 -19.10 4.10 -16.66
CA SER A 48 -19.24 5.57 -16.70
C SER A 48 -19.60 6.22 -15.35
N PHE A 49 -20.05 5.44 -14.37
CA PHE A 49 -20.13 5.87 -12.97
C PHE A 49 -18.75 5.79 -12.29
N SER A 50 -18.00 4.71 -12.51
CA SER A 50 -16.67 4.50 -11.93
C SER A 50 -15.66 5.57 -12.35
N GLU A 51 -15.68 5.97 -13.63
CA GLU A 51 -14.86 7.08 -14.14
C GLU A 51 -15.24 8.41 -13.47
N ALA A 52 -16.54 8.73 -13.42
CA ALA A 52 -17.05 9.95 -12.80
C ALA A 52 -16.84 10.00 -11.27
N PHE A 53 -16.85 8.85 -10.60
CA PHE A 53 -16.53 8.69 -9.18
C PHE A 53 -15.08 9.10 -8.90
N ILE A 54 -14.12 8.62 -9.70
CA ILE A 54 -12.69 8.93 -9.56
C ILE A 54 -12.44 10.43 -9.82
N ASP A 55 -12.97 10.97 -10.92
CA ASP A 55 -12.84 12.41 -11.24
C ASP A 55 -13.47 13.29 -10.15
N SER A 56 -14.54 12.82 -9.49
CA SER A 56 -15.16 13.50 -8.35
C SER A 56 -14.33 13.39 -7.07
N LEU A 57 -13.72 12.23 -6.79
CA LEU A 57 -12.86 12.01 -5.63
C LEU A 57 -11.65 12.96 -5.67
N TRP A 58 -11.00 13.09 -6.83
CA TRP A 58 -9.85 13.98 -7.01
C TRP A 58 -10.17 15.48 -6.85
N GLN A 59 -11.43 15.89 -7.05
CA GLN A 59 -11.90 17.25 -6.73
C GLN A 59 -12.17 17.47 -5.23
N VAL A 60 -12.31 16.39 -4.45
CA VAL A 60 -12.55 16.43 -3.01
C VAL A 60 -11.25 16.26 -2.21
N ALA A 61 -10.37 15.35 -2.65
CA ALA A 61 -9.07 15.03 -2.08
C ALA A 61 -7.93 15.15 -3.12
N PRO A 62 -7.63 16.36 -3.65
CA PRO A 62 -6.56 16.58 -4.62
C PRO A 62 -5.17 16.15 -4.14
N THR A 63 -4.89 16.12 -2.83
CA THR A 63 -3.63 15.55 -2.33
C THR A 63 -3.55 14.04 -2.55
N TRP A 64 -4.66 13.31 -2.50
CA TRP A 64 -4.67 11.87 -2.85
C TRP A 64 -4.57 11.67 -4.37
N ALA A 65 -5.12 12.59 -5.16
CA ALA A 65 -4.93 12.57 -6.61
C ALA A 65 -3.43 12.67 -6.99
N LEU A 66 -2.69 13.58 -6.35
CA LEU A 66 -1.22 13.70 -6.46
C LEU A 66 -0.51 12.38 -6.12
N TYR A 67 -0.73 11.81 -4.93
CA TYR A 67 -0.12 10.52 -4.53
C TYR A 67 -0.54 9.32 -5.42
N SER A 68 -1.57 9.48 -6.26
CA SER A 68 -1.99 8.47 -7.24
C SER A 68 -1.34 8.65 -8.62
N GLY A 69 -0.68 9.79 -8.88
CA GLY A 69 -0.14 10.18 -10.19
C GLY A 69 -1.07 11.04 -11.06
N TYR A 70 -2.12 11.65 -10.49
CA TYR A 70 -3.09 12.49 -11.21
C TYR A 70 -2.85 13.99 -10.93
N HIS A 71 -1.84 14.55 -11.61
CA HIS A 71 -1.24 15.85 -11.29
C HIS A 71 -2.08 17.11 -11.61
N LYS A 72 -3.36 16.95 -11.94
CA LYS A 72 -4.29 18.03 -12.35
C LYS A 72 -4.57 19.07 -11.25
N TYR A 73 -4.30 18.72 -9.99
CA TYR A 73 -4.71 19.51 -8.82
C TYR A 73 -3.56 19.79 -7.84
N ASP A 74 -2.31 19.56 -8.22
CA ASP A 74 -1.12 19.64 -7.34
C ASP A 74 -0.98 20.99 -6.62
N GLY A 75 -1.37 22.08 -7.29
CA GLY A 75 -1.42 23.44 -6.73
C GLY A 75 -2.46 23.66 -5.62
N ILE A 76 -3.33 22.69 -5.33
CA ILE A 76 -4.38 22.77 -4.32
C ILE A 76 -3.95 21.99 -3.06
N LEU A 77 -3.67 22.73 -1.98
CA LEU A 77 -3.62 22.18 -0.63
C LEU A 77 -4.98 22.37 0.05
N GLU A 78 -5.62 21.28 0.44
CA GLU A 78 -6.87 21.27 1.19
C GLU A 78 -6.63 21.82 2.60
N VAL A 79 -7.31 22.91 2.98
CA VAL A 79 -7.37 23.31 4.40
C VAL A 79 -8.25 22.30 5.12
N ALA A 80 -7.66 21.51 6.02
CA ALA A 80 -8.31 20.37 6.67
C ALA A 80 -9.29 20.77 7.80
N ASP A 81 -10.20 21.70 7.54
CA ASP A 81 -11.15 22.24 8.52
C ASP A 81 -12.52 21.52 8.54
N GLU A 82 -13.48 22.09 9.24
CA GLU A 82 -14.85 21.56 9.34
C GLU A 82 -15.64 21.66 8.02
N ALA A 83 -15.38 22.67 7.19
CA ALA A 83 -16.02 22.82 5.88
C ALA A 83 -15.50 21.77 4.90
N GLN A 84 -14.20 21.47 4.91
CA GLN A 84 -13.62 20.37 4.13
C GLN A 84 -14.14 19.01 4.61
N ARG A 85 -14.31 18.76 5.92
CA ARG A 85 -14.98 17.54 6.41
C ARG A 85 -16.44 17.43 5.95
N ALA A 86 -17.18 18.54 5.97
CA ALA A 86 -18.56 18.58 5.48
C ALA A 86 -18.63 18.32 3.95
N LYS A 87 -17.69 18.86 3.16
CA LYS A 87 -17.53 18.58 1.73
C LYS A 87 -17.29 17.08 1.48
N THR A 88 -16.39 16.46 2.25
CA THR A 88 -16.12 15.02 2.18
C THR A 88 -17.36 14.17 2.49
N LEU A 89 -18.12 14.50 3.54
CA LEU A 89 -19.35 13.77 3.87
C LEU A 89 -20.49 14.00 2.85
N ALA A 90 -20.58 15.20 2.26
CA ALA A 90 -21.52 15.47 1.17
C ALA A 90 -21.19 14.65 -0.09
N PHE A 91 -19.91 14.54 -0.44
CA PHE A 91 -19.41 13.64 -1.48
C PHE A 91 -19.78 12.19 -1.18
N VAL A 92 -19.48 11.68 0.03
CA VAL A 92 -19.77 10.29 0.40
C VAL A 92 -21.25 9.95 0.22
N ASN A 93 -22.15 10.81 0.71
CA ASN A 93 -23.59 10.59 0.59
C ASN A 93 -24.06 10.59 -0.87
N SER A 94 -23.60 11.55 -1.69
CA SER A 94 -23.98 11.64 -3.11
C SER A 94 -23.47 10.46 -3.93
N GLN A 95 -22.22 10.02 -3.71
CA GLN A 95 -21.67 8.85 -4.41
C GLN A 95 -22.33 7.55 -3.96
N ARG A 96 -22.70 7.43 -2.66
CA ARG A 96 -23.44 6.28 -2.15
C ARG A 96 -24.85 6.18 -2.76
N GLU A 97 -25.56 7.29 -2.91
CA GLU A 97 -26.88 7.32 -3.56
C GLU A 97 -26.80 6.85 -5.02
N MET A 98 -25.81 7.35 -5.78
CA MET A 98 -25.58 6.92 -7.17
C MET A 98 -25.14 5.45 -7.26
N LEU A 99 -24.28 4.98 -6.35
CA LEU A 99 -23.85 3.57 -6.29
C LEU A 99 -25.04 2.63 -6.03
N GLN A 100 -25.93 2.99 -5.09
CA GLN A 100 -27.08 2.17 -4.70
C GLN A 100 -28.19 2.08 -5.77
N ALA A 101 -28.13 2.89 -6.83
CA ALA A 101 -29.01 2.77 -8.00
C ALA A 101 -28.68 1.53 -8.87
N PHE A 102 -27.49 0.94 -8.73
CA PHE A 102 -27.06 -0.22 -9.52
C PHE A 102 -27.53 -1.54 -8.90
N ASN A 103 -28.32 -2.33 -9.66
CA ASN A 103 -28.63 -3.71 -9.30
C ASN A 103 -27.38 -4.60 -9.48
N THR A 104 -26.74 -4.95 -8.37
CA THR A 104 -25.52 -5.78 -8.32
C THR A 104 -25.63 -7.13 -9.03
N LYS A 105 -26.85 -7.67 -9.21
CA LYS A 105 -27.08 -8.93 -9.97
C LYS A 105 -26.92 -8.78 -11.48
N ASN A 106 -26.85 -7.54 -11.99
CA ASN A 106 -26.69 -7.24 -13.41
C ASN A 106 -25.26 -6.77 -13.76
N LEU A 107 -24.37 -6.63 -12.76
CA LEU A 107 -22.98 -6.25 -12.96
C LEU A 107 -22.15 -7.45 -13.42
N SER A 108 -21.13 -7.22 -14.26
CA SER A 108 -20.11 -8.22 -14.52
C SER A 108 -19.23 -8.47 -13.29
N THR A 109 -18.50 -9.58 -13.34
CA THR A 109 -17.54 -10.01 -12.30
C THR A 109 -16.55 -8.91 -11.87
N SER A 110 -16.02 -8.10 -12.80
CA SER A 110 -15.13 -6.98 -12.42
C SER A 110 -15.91 -5.82 -11.82
N GLU A 111 -17.00 -5.40 -12.46
CA GLU A 111 -17.84 -4.29 -11.98
C GLU A 111 -18.41 -4.56 -10.58
N LEU A 112 -18.66 -5.83 -10.22
CA LEU A 112 -19.07 -6.21 -8.87
C LEU A 112 -17.95 -6.07 -7.83
N ILE A 113 -16.68 -6.34 -8.19
CA ILE A 113 -15.54 -6.03 -7.32
C ILE A 113 -15.42 -4.51 -7.17
N ASP A 114 -15.46 -3.80 -8.29
CA ASP A 114 -15.30 -2.35 -8.34
C ASP A 114 -16.41 -1.65 -7.51
N TYR A 115 -17.66 -2.13 -7.59
CA TYR A 115 -18.78 -1.74 -6.71
C TYR A 115 -18.43 -1.93 -5.23
N ARG A 116 -17.89 -3.10 -4.83
CA ARG A 116 -17.57 -3.40 -3.43
C ARG A 116 -16.39 -2.59 -2.89
N LEU A 117 -15.42 -2.25 -3.73
CA LEU A 117 -14.31 -1.37 -3.38
C LEU A 117 -14.81 0.06 -3.14
N ILE A 118 -15.65 0.60 -4.04
CA ILE A 118 -16.28 1.92 -3.86
C ILE A 118 -17.18 1.94 -2.61
N GLU A 119 -18.02 0.92 -2.41
CA GLU A 119 -18.89 0.77 -1.23
C GLU A 119 -18.08 0.79 0.08
N ASN A 120 -16.98 0.02 0.15
CA ASN A 120 -16.12 -0.05 1.31
C ASN A 120 -15.36 1.27 1.55
N LEU A 121 -14.83 1.89 0.50
CA LEU A 121 -14.15 3.18 0.58
C LEU A 121 -15.08 4.28 1.14
N LEU A 122 -16.31 4.37 0.61
CA LEU A 122 -17.31 5.33 1.08
C LEU A 122 -17.65 5.12 2.57
N ASN A 123 -17.79 3.86 3.00
CA ASN A 123 -18.03 3.52 4.40
C ASN A 123 -16.82 3.84 5.30
N SER A 124 -15.60 3.58 4.84
CA SER A 124 -14.36 3.89 5.56
C SER A 124 -14.17 5.40 5.75
N VAL A 125 -14.38 6.19 4.69
CA VAL A 125 -14.30 7.66 4.76
C VAL A 125 -15.35 8.25 5.71
N GLU A 126 -16.59 7.74 5.70
CA GLU A 126 -17.59 8.18 6.69
C GLU A 126 -17.19 7.80 8.12
N TRP A 127 -16.72 6.57 8.32
CA TRP A 127 -16.28 6.07 9.62
C TRP A 127 -15.09 6.87 10.18
N GLU A 128 -14.10 7.20 9.36
CA GLU A 128 -12.99 8.08 9.74
C GLU A 128 -13.48 9.46 10.20
N GLN A 129 -14.36 10.10 9.43
CA GLN A 129 -14.84 11.45 9.76
C GLN A 129 -15.77 11.46 10.98
N THR A 130 -16.65 10.46 11.12
CA THR A 130 -17.75 10.47 12.11
C THR A 130 -17.48 9.67 13.38
N ARG A 131 -16.64 8.63 13.32
CA ARG A 131 -16.55 7.57 14.33
C ARG A 131 -15.14 7.39 14.90
N PHE A 132 -14.12 7.17 14.07
CA PHE A 132 -12.72 6.99 14.52
C PHE A 132 -12.03 8.31 14.84
N ARG A 133 -12.22 9.29 13.96
CA ARG A 133 -11.81 10.69 14.13
C ARG A 133 -10.32 10.88 14.39
N ALA A 134 -9.45 10.18 13.66
CA ALA A 134 -7.99 10.36 13.73
C ALA A 134 -7.60 11.86 13.70
N TRP A 135 -8.29 12.63 12.86
CA TRP A 135 -8.22 14.09 12.75
C TRP A 135 -8.34 14.90 14.06
N GLN A 136 -8.81 14.31 15.16
CA GLN A 136 -8.81 14.91 16.51
C GLN A 136 -7.62 14.50 17.38
N TRP A 137 -7.16 13.26 17.31
CA TRP A 137 -6.29 12.68 18.35
C TRP A 137 -4.92 12.19 17.85
N ASP A 138 -4.74 12.18 16.53
CA ASP A 138 -3.48 11.97 15.83
C ASP A 138 -3.03 13.30 15.19
N PRO A 139 -2.09 14.03 15.81
CA PRO A 139 -1.51 15.22 15.21
C PRO A 139 -0.60 14.94 14.01
N SER A 140 -0.14 13.70 13.78
CA SER A 140 0.83 13.36 12.72
C SER A 140 0.21 13.37 11.32
N GLY A 141 -1.11 13.17 11.24
CA GLY A 141 -1.91 13.44 10.03
C GLY A 141 -1.90 14.91 9.57
N TYR A 142 -1.33 15.84 10.35
CA TYR A 142 -1.13 17.25 9.97
C TYR A 142 0.32 17.55 9.61
N ASN A 143 0.68 17.29 8.35
CA ASN A 143 1.98 17.65 7.77
C ASN A 143 1.86 17.90 6.26
N VAL A 144 2.30 19.07 5.79
CA VAL A 144 2.25 19.42 4.36
C VAL A 144 3.40 18.82 3.54
N ALA A 145 4.51 18.43 4.18
CA ALA A 145 5.80 18.22 3.53
C ALA A 145 5.78 17.14 2.43
N GLY A 146 5.09 16.02 2.64
CA GLY A 146 5.05 14.90 1.69
C GLY A 146 4.48 15.29 0.33
N GLY A 147 3.39 16.08 0.30
CA GLY A 147 2.82 16.57 -0.96
C GLY A 147 3.73 17.54 -1.70
N PHE A 148 4.56 18.32 -1.00
CA PHE A 148 5.59 19.12 -1.65
C PHE A 148 6.76 18.27 -2.15
N ALA A 149 7.19 17.26 -1.38
CA ALA A 149 8.27 16.35 -1.77
C ALA A 149 7.94 15.59 -3.07
N GLN A 150 6.70 15.12 -3.25
CA GLN A 150 6.23 14.51 -4.50
C GLN A 150 6.42 15.45 -5.70
N ILE A 151 5.84 16.66 -5.64
CA ILE A 151 5.90 17.65 -6.74
C ILE A 151 7.36 18.07 -7.05
N ILE A 152 8.22 18.17 -6.04
CA ILE A 152 9.60 18.65 -6.20
C ILE A 152 10.53 17.56 -6.72
N ASN A 153 10.41 16.32 -6.21
CA ASN A 153 11.39 15.26 -6.45
C ASN A 153 11.07 14.39 -7.68
N GLU A 154 9.82 14.33 -8.13
CA GLU A 154 9.40 13.49 -9.26
C GLU A 154 9.34 14.29 -10.57
N ASP A 155 9.88 13.72 -11.65
CA ASP A 155 10.03 14.41 -12.96
C ASP A 155 8.89 14.09 -13.94
N PHE A 156 7.65 14.10 -13.46
CA PHE A 156 6.44 13.82 -14.26
C PHE A 156 6.05 14.96 -15.22
N ALA A 157 6.56 16.17 -14.98
CA ALA A 157 6.26 17.38 -15.74
C ALA A 157 7.47 18.35 -15.74
N PRO A 158 7.53 19.32 -16.68
CA PRO A 158 8.60 20.32 -16.71
C PRO A 158 8.77 21.06 -15.38
N LEU A 159 10.01 21.36 -14.99
CA LEU A 159 10.34 22.00 -13.70
C LEU A 159 9.50 23.27 -13.43
N ASP A 160 9.39 24.16 -14.40
CA ASP A 160 8.61 25.40 -14.31
C ASP A 160 7.09 25.17 -14.09
N GLU A 161 6.56 24.00 -14.46
CA GLU A 161 5.16 23.63 -14.22
C GLU A 161 5.00 23.11 -12.78
N ARG A 162 5.90 22.20 -12.37
CA ARG A 162 5.95 21.67 -10.99
C ARG A 162 6.18 22.78 -9.97
N LEU A 163 7.05 23.75 -10.26
CA LEU A 163 7.28 24.93 -9.41
C LEU A 163 6.06 25.88 -9.36
N ARG A 164 5.25 26.00 -10.42
CA ARG A 164 3.97 26.74 -10.35
C ARG A 164 2.99 26.06 -9.41
N SER A 165 2.89 24.73 -9.46
CA SER A 165 2.11 23.97 -8.48
C SER A 165 2.63 24.20 -7.05
N VAL A 166 3.94 24.22 -6.81
CA VAL A 166 4.51 24.59 -5.48
C VAL A 166 4.09 26.02 -5.06
N VAL A 167 4.20 27.02 -5.94
CA VAL A 167 3.81 28.41 -5.64
C VAL A 167 2.32 28.53 -5.31
N SER A 168 1.45 27.83 -6.03
CA SER A 168 0.02 27.76 -5.72
C SER A 168 -0.22 27.08 -4.37
N ARG A 169 0.38 25.90 -4.16
CA ARG A 169 0.16 25.05 -2.98
C ARG A 169 0.61 25.69 -1.67
N LEU A 170 1.65 26.54 -1.69
CA LEU A 170 2.14 27.27 -0.52
C LEU A 170 1.10 28.23 0.10
N GLU A 171 0.10 28.69 -0.67
CA GLU A 171 -0.90 29.67 -0.25
C GLU A 171 -1.66 29.28 1.02
N ASN A 172 -2.06 28.01 1.09
CA ASN A 172 -2.90 27.50 2.17
C ASN A 172 -2.10 26.93 3.35
N VAL A 173 -0.77 26.91 3.32
CA VAL A 173 0.05 26.29 4.39
C VAL A 173 -0.20 26.94 5.76
N PRO A 174 -0.31 28.28 5.91
CA PRO A 174 -0.68 28.90 7.19
C PRO A 174 -2.07 28.48 7.68
N ALA A 175 -3.07 28.46 6.78
CA ALA A 175 -4.44 28.09 7.10
C ALA A 175 -4.57 26.60 7.47
N TYR A 176 -3.81 25.72 6.82
CA TYR A 176 -3.73 24.29 7.10
C TYR A 176 -3.29 24.04 8.56
N TYR A 177 -2.19 24.66 8.99
CA TYR A 177 -1.70 24.50 10.37
C TYR A 177 -2.57 25.24 11.41
N GLU A 178 -3.29 26.30 11.02
CA GLU A 178 -4.32 26.89 11.88
C GLU A 178 -5.52 25.94 12.08
N ALA A 179 -5.98 25.28 11.01
CA ALA A 179 -7.05 24.28 11.07
C ALA A 179 -6.64 23.05 11.89
N ALA A 180 -5.41 22.56 11.74
CA ALA A 180 -4.83 21.50 12.57
C ALA A 180 -4.96 21.82 14.07
N ARG A 181 -4.48 23.00 14.50
CA ARG A 181 -4.54 23.46 15.90
C ARG A 181 -5.97 23.65 16.43
N LYS A 182 -6.96 23.89 15.57
CA LYS A 182 -8.40 23.97 15.94
C LYS A 182 -9.07 22.59 16.07
N ASN A 183 -8.59 21.61 15.31
CA ASN A 183 -9.15 20.25 15.26
C ASN A 183 -8.65 19.37 16.40
N ILE A 184 -7.35 19.43 16.70
CA ILE A 184 -6.67 18.53 17.64
C ILE A 184 -7.24 18.69 19.05
N LYS A 185 -7.82 17.61 19.58
CA LYS A 185 -8.58 17.53 20.84
C LYS A 185 -8.37 16.14 21.46
N ASN A 186 -7.87 16.12 22.69
CA ASN A 186 -7.50 14.89 23.42
C ASN A 186 -6.58 13.93 22.63
N PRO A 187 -5.40 14.39 22.20
CA PRO A 187 -4.46 13.57 21.45
C PRO A 187 -3.70 12.55 22.32
N THR A 188 -3.12 11.58 21.64
CA THR A 188 -2.15 10.63 22.21
C THR A 188 -0.78 11.30 22.31
N LEU A 189 0.10 10.80 23.19
CA LEU A 189 1.45 11.35 23.29
C LEU A 189 2.29 10.96 22.08
N GLU A 190 2.20 9.69 21.69
CA GLU A 190 3.01 9.01 20.68
C GLU A 190 2.85 9.69 19.31
N HIS A 191 1.60 9.95 18.90
CA HIS A 191 1.32 10.61 17.63
C HIS A 191 1.63 12.12 17.68
N THR A 192 1.61 12.75 18.87
CA THR A 192 2.07 14.15 19.04
C THR A 192 3.58 14.25 18.87
N GLU A 193 4.35 13.30 19.42
CA GLU A 193 5.81 13.24 19.25
C GLU A 193 6.19 12.86 17.81
N LEU A 194 5.44 11.97 17.15
CA LEU A 194 5.60 11.70 15.73
C LEU A 194 5.37 12.95 14.88
N ALA A 195 4.29 13.70 15.15
CA ALA A 195 3.98 14.95 14.45
C ALA A 195 5.08 16.00 14.60
N LEU A 196 5.65 16.13 15.81
CA LEU A 196 6.75 17.06 16.09
C LEU A 196 7.98 16.71 15.24
N LEU A 197 8.40 15.43 15.28
CA LEU A 197 9.54 14.92 14.51
C LEU A 197 9.33 15.08 13.00
N GLN A 198 8.15 14.74 12.48
CA GLN A 198 7.85 14.79 11.06
C GLN A 198 7.70 16.23 10.53
N ASN A 199 7.17 17.16 11.33
CA ASN A 199 7.10 18.57 10.94
C ASN A 199 8.47 19.26 11.04
N GLN A 200 9.32 18.90 12.00
CA GLN A 200 10.75 19.29 12.00
C GLN A 200 11.46 18.79 10.74
N GLY A 201 11.15 17.57 10.29
CA GLY A 201 11.63 17.01 9.03
C GLY A 201 11.20 17.77 7.77
N ALA A 202 10.18 18.63 7.84
CA ALA A 202 9.69 19.38 6.67
C ALA A 202 10.75 20.31 6.04
N PHE A 203 11.71 20.81 6.85
CA PHE A 203 12.80 21.66 6.35
C PHE A 203 13.83 20.90 5.50
N SER A 204 13.73 19.58 5.38
CA SER A 204 14.45 18.84 4.32
C SER A 204 13.90 19.14 2.92
N VAL A 205 12.63 19.53 2.81
CA VAL A 205 11.92 19.90 1.56
C VAL A 205 11.90 21.43 1.39
N PHE A 206 11.59 22.17 2.47
CA PHE A 206 11.59 23.63 2.47
C PHE A 206 12.98 24.17 2.82
N ASN A 207 13.92 24.03 1.87
CA ASN A 207 15.35 24.32 2.04
C ASN A 207 15.87 25.36 1.02
N ASP A 208 17.15 25.75 1.17
CA ASP A 208 17.81 26.69 0.25
C ASP A 208 18.00 26.14 -1.17
N GLU A 209 18.01 24.81 -1.36
CA GLU A 209 18.07 24.18 -2.68
C GLU A 209 16.79 24.41 -3.48
N LEU A 210 15.62 24.38 -2.83
CA LEU A 210 14.33 24.73 -3.44
C LEU A 210 14.30 26.21 -3.82
N ILE A 211 14.87 27.09 -2.99
CA ILE A 211 15.04 28.52 -3.33
C ILE A 211 15.92 28.66 -4.57
N ALA A 212 17.10 28.03 -4.60
CA ALA A 212 18.01 28.08 -5.75
C ALA A 212 17.39 27.49 -7.03
N LYS A 213 16.61 26.40 -6.92
CA LYS A 213 15.81 25.83 -8.03
C LYS A 213 14.78 26.84 -8.56
N VAL A 214 14.10 27.58 -7.69
CA VAL A 214 13.18 28.65 -8.12
C VAL A 214 13.94 29.82 -8.74
N GLU A 215 15.03 30.30 -8.14
CA GLU A 215 15.80 31.44 -8.67
C GLU A 215 16.37 31.15 -10.07
N SER A 216 16.84 29.93 -10.31
CA SER A 216 17.39 29.48 -11.60
C SER A 216 16.35 29.01 -12.64
N SER A 217 15.09 28.84 -12.25
CA SER A 217 13.98 28.42 -13.14
C SER A 217 13.60 29.46 -14.21
N GLY A 218 12.79 29.06 -15.19
CA GLY A 218 12.19 29.95 -16.19
C GLY A 218 10.93 30.69 -15.72
N LEU A 219 10.61 30.63 -14.42
CA LEU A 219 9.56 31.47 -13.82
C LEU A 219 9.85 32.97 -14.00
N THR A 220 8.79 33.78 -14.07
CA THR A 220 8.89 35.24 -14.11
C THR A 220 9.31 35.83 -12.76
N ASP A 221 9.87 37.05 -12.76
CA ASP A 221 10.26 37.74 -11.53
C ASP A 221 9.08 37.93 -10.55
N ALA A 222 7.87 38.08 -11.08
CA ALA A 222 6.63 38.13 -10.29
C ALA A 222 6.31 36.79 -9.61
N GLU A 223 6.44 35.67 -10.33
CA GLU A 223 6.28 34.32 -9.77
C GLU A 223 7.37 33.99 -8.74
N LYS A 224 8.62 34.41 -8.98
CA LYS A 224 9.75 34.24 -8.03
C LYS A 224 9.55 35.08 -6.76
N THR A 225 9.06 36.32 -6.90
CA THR A 225 8.70 37.18 -5.76
C THR A 225 7.55 36.58 -4.94
N LEU A 226 6.51 36.08 -5.63
CA LEU A 226 5.36 35.43 -4.99
C LEU A 226 5.75 34.11 -4.31
N PHE A 227 6.64 33.32 -4.92
CA PHE A 227 7.24 32.14 -4.29
C PHE A 227 7.88 32.52 -2.96
N LYS A 228 8.80 33.50 -2.96
CA LYS A 228 9.54 33.87 -1.74
C LYS A 228 8.61 34.36 -0.64
N GLN A 229 7.62 35.19 -0.97
CA GLN A 229 6.59 35.63 -0.01
C GLN A 229 5.81 34.46 0.60
N ARG A 230 5.36 33.50 -0.23
CA ARG A 230 4.56 32.35 0.23
C ARG A 230 5.41 31.31 0.97
N PHE A 231 6.66 31.13 0.57
CA PHE A 231 7.65 30.28 1.22
C PHE A 231 7.96 30.79 2.63
N ASP A 232 8.25 32.08 2.79
CA ASP A 232 8.56 32.65 4.11
C ASP A 232 7.35 32.58 5.07
N ALA A 233 6.12 32.76 4.54
CA ALA A 233 4.89 32.54 5.30
C ALA A 233 4.68 31.07 5.71
N ALA A 234 4.99 30.12 4.83
CA ALA A 234 4.94 28.69 5.13
C ALA A 234 5.98 28.28 6.20
N ILE A 235 7.21 28.80 6.09
CA ILE A 235 8.29 28.60 7.09
C ILE A 235 7.84 29.12 8.46
N SER A 236 7.22 30.30 8.56
CA SER A 236 6.67 30.81 9.83
C SER A 236 5.60 29.87 10.40
N ALA A 237 4.61 29.49 9.58
CA ALA A 237 3.50 28.65 10.01
C ALA A 237 3.95 27.25 10.49
N ILE A 238 4.95 26.64 9.83
CA ILE A 238 5.54 25.37 10.23
C ILE A 238 6.28 25.51 11.57
N ASN A 239 7.11 26.54 11.75
CA ASN A 239 7.81 26.80 13.01
C ASN A 239 6.84 27.07 14.18
N GLU A 240 5.80 27.89 13.96
CA GLU A 240 4.72 28.13 14.93
C GLU A 240 3.98 26.84 15.31
N HIS A 241 3.77 25.92 14.35
CA HIS A 241 3.16 24.62 14.63
C HIS A 241 4.09 23.67 15.39
N ILE A 242 5.39 23.65 15.07
CA ILE A 242 6.41 22.87 15.80
C ILE A 242 6.49 23.32 17.27
N ILE A 243 6.58 24.62 17.54
CA ILE A 243 6.63 25.18 18.90
C ILE A 243 5.33 24.83 19.68
N TRP A 244 4.19 24.84 19.00
CA TRP A 244 2.91 24.44 19.59
C TRP A 244 2.85 22.92 19.87
N LEU A 245 3.36 22.07 18.97
CA LEU A 245 3.45 20.62 19.16
C LEU A 245 4.40 20.23 20.30
N GLU A 246 5.53 20.93 20.43
CA GLU A 246 6.47 20.76 21.55
C GLU A 246 5.81 21.14 22.89
N THR A 247 5.13 22.29 22.93
CA THR A 247 4.35 22.73 24.09
C THR A 247 3.26 21.72 24.47
N LEU A 248 2.58 21.14 23.47
CA LEU A 248 1.56 20.12 23.65
C LEU A 248 2.15 18.79 24.16
N SER A 249 3.23 18.28 23.57
CA SER A 249 3.93 17.07 24.02
C SER A 249 4.36 17.19 25.48
N ASN A 250 4.98 18.33 25.85
CA ASN A 250 5.38 18.61 27.22
C ASN A 250 4.19 18.73 28.19
N ASN A 251 3.04 19.22 27.73
CA ASN A 251 1.81 19.24 28.54
C ASN A 251 1.24 17.82 28.77
N LEU A 252 1.17 17.00 27.72
CA LEU A 252 0.68 15.61 27.76
C LEU A 252 1.52 14.74 28.71
N LYS A 253 2.85 14.93 28.72
CA LYS A 253 3.78 14.24 29.63
C LYS A 253 3.54 14.54 31.12
N VAL A 254 2.94 15.68 31.45
CA VAL A 254 2.71 16.13 32.84
C VAL A 254 1.27 15.90 33.29
N ASN A 255 0.29 16.14 32.41
CA ASN A 255 -1.14 16.09 32.74
C ASN A 255 -1.84 14.80 32.29
N GLY A 256 -1.13 13.92 31.58
CA GLY A 256 -1.68 12.73 30.94
C GLY A 256 -2.10 12.98 29.48
N ALA A 257 -2.24 11.89 28.74
CA ALA A 257 -2.66 11.88 27.34
C ALA A 257 -3.81 10.88 27.13
N ARG A 258 -4.39 10.87 25.93
CA ARG A 258 -5.23 9.76 25.48
C ARG A 258 -4.34 8.52 25.29
N ASP A 259 -4.79 7.34 25.72
CA ASP A 259 -4.16 6.07 25.36
C ASP A 259 -4.21 5.87 23.83
N PHE A 260 -3.09 5.40 23.27
CA PHE A 260 -2.97 5.05 21.85
C PHE A 260 -3.74 3.77 21.47
N ARG A 261 -4.19 2.99 22.46
CA ARG A 261 -5.03 1.81 22.28
C ARG A 261 -6.45 2.19 21.87
N ILE A 262 -6.92 1.69 20.73
CA ILE A 262 -8.25 2.03 20.18
C ILE A 262 -9.39 1.15 20.72
N GLY A 263 -9.08 -0.01 21.32
CA GLY A 263 -10.05 -0.93 21.94
C GLY A 263 -10.82 -1.81 20.95
N GLU A 264 -11.43 -2.89 21.46
CA GLU A 264 -12.02 -3.98 20.65
C GLU A 264 -12.99 -3.49 19.57
N ALA A 265 -13.87 -2.54 19.89
CA ALA A 265 -14.90 -2.05 18.97
C ALA A 265 -14.29 -1.29 17.77
N LEU A 266 -13.44 -0.29 18.01
CA LEU A 266 -12.80 0.46 16.92
C LEU A 266 -11.81 -0.41 16.14
N TYR A 267 -11.17 -1.39 16.80
CA TYR A 267 -10.25 -2.30 16.14
C TYR A 267 -10.96 -3.28 15.19
N GLU A 268 -12.08 -3.91 15.61
CA GLU A 268 -12.89 -4.77 14.73
C GLU A 268 -13.61 -3.95 13.64
N GLU A 269 -14.09 -2.73 13.94
CA GLU A 269 -14.62 -1.78 12.95
C GLU A 269 -13.56 -1.46 11.86
N LYS A 270 -12.33 -1.10 12.27
CA LYS A 270 -11.20 -0.78 11.37
C LYS A 270 -10.72 -2.01 10.58
N PHE A 271 -10.62 -3.17 11.23
CA PHE A 271 -10.21 -4.42 10.58
C PHE A 271 -11.17 -4.85 9.47
N ALA A 272 -12.48 -4.71 9.70
CA ALA A 272 -13.48 -5.00 8.67
C ALA A 272 -13.37 -4.08 7.44
N LEU A 273 -12.96 -2.82 7.63
CA LEU A 273 -12.80 -1.81 6.58
C LEU A 273 -11.46 -1.92 5.83
N ASP A 274 -10.34 -2.06 6.54
CA ASP A 274 -8.99 -2.07 5.95
C ASP A 274 -8.64 -3.43 5.32
N ILE A 275 -8.83 -4.51 6.08
CA ILE A 275 -8.44 -5.86 5.67
C ILE A 275 -9.52 -6.46 4.76
N GLN A 276 -10.78 -6.10 5.00
CA GLN A 276 -11.95 -6.67 4.31
C GLN A 276 -11.98 -8.21 4.35
N SER A 277 -11.49 -8.80 5.44
CA SER A 277 -11.48 -10.25 5.68
C SER A 277 -12.90 -10.87 5.68
N GLY A 278 -12.97 -12.18 5.47
CA GLY A 278 -14.13 -13.04 5.72
C GLY A 278 -14.26 -13.54 7.17
N MET A 279 -13.33 -13.21 8.06
CA MET A 279 -13.40 -13.46 9.51
C MET A 279 -13.22 -12.15 10.31
N THR A 280 -13.36 -12.20 11.63
CA THR A 280 -13.09 -11.05 12.51
C THR A 280 -11.63 -11.04 12.96
N ALA A 281 -11.13 -9.90 13.43
CA ALA A 281 -9.78 -9.78 13.95
C ALA A 281 -9.53 -10.72 15.14
N LYS A 282 -10.52 -10.90 16.02
CA LYS A 282 -10.50 -11.85 17.15
C LYS A 282 -10.38 -13.31 16.69
N ALA A 283 -11.03 -13.66 15.58
CA ALA A 283 -10.88 -14.97 14.95
C ALA A 283 -9.47 -15.15 14.36
N LEU A 284 -8.95 -14.13 13.67
CA LEU A 284 -7.59 -14.14 13.13
C LEU A 284 -6.52 -14.22 14.23
N TYR A 285 -6.68 -13.48 15.33
CA TYR A 285 -5.82 -13.54 16.52
C TYR A 285 -5.76 -14.96 17.09
N ASN A 286 -6.91 -15.59 17.34
CA ASN A 286 -6.97 -16.97 17.85
C ASN A 286 -6.27 -17.95 16.88
N LYS A 287 -6.45 -17.73 15.57
CA LYS A 287 -5.81 -18.52 14.52
C LYS A 287 -4.30 -18.29 14.43
N ALA A 288 -3.81 -17.08 14.72
CA ALA A 288 -2.39 -16.76 14.83
C ALA A 288 -1.75 -17.45 16.04
N SER A 289 -2.40 -17.38 17.21
CA SER A 289 -1.92 -18.08 18.42
C SER A 289 -1.80 -19.61 18.22
N ALA A 290 -2.76 -20.22 17.52
CA ALA A 290 -2.70 -21.65 17.18
C ALA A 290 -1.57 -21.98 16.19
N ASP A 291 -1.34 -21.13 15.18
CA ASP A 291 -0.28 -21.34 14.20
C ASP A 291 1.13 -21.13 14.77
N MET A 292 1.29 -20.22 15.74
CA MET A 292 2.56 -20.04 16.47
C MET A 292 2.99 -21.35 17.15
N VAL A 293 2.09 -22.00 17.90
CA VAL A 293 2.34 -23.29 18.55
C VAL A 293 2.68 -24.38 17.53
N ARG A 294 1.97 -24.43 16.39
CA ARG A 294 2.25 -25.37 15.30
C ARG A 294 3.64 -25.14 14.69
N VAL A 295 4.04 -23.88 14.49
CA VAL A 295 5.34 -23.54 13.91
C VAL A 295 6.47 -23.84 14.89
N HIS A 296 6.34 -23.52 16.18
CA HIS A 296 7.32 -23.91 17.21
C HIS A 296 7.53 -25.43 17.27
N ALA A 297 6.47 -26.23 17.11
CA ALA A 297 6.58 -27.69 17.09
C ALA A 297 7.42 -28.20 15.91
N GLU A 298 7.21 -27.67 14.70
CA GLU A 298 8.03 -28.01 13.53
C GLU A 298 9.48 -27.50 13.64
N MET A 299 9.69 -26.30 14.18
CA MET A 299 11.03 -25.77 14.43
C MET A 299 11.77 -26.64 15.45
N ALA A 300 11.14 -27.02 16.56
CA ALA A 300 11.73 -27.93 17.55
C ALA A 300 12.07 -29.31 16.95
N ARG A 301 11.20 -29.83 16.06
CA ARG A 301 11.43 -31.08 15.32
C ARG A 301 12.68 -30.97 14.43
N ILE A 302 12.78 -29.92 13.62
CA ILE A 302 13.93 -29.68 12.74
C ILE A 302 15.21 -29.42 13.54
N THR A 303 15.15 -28.58 14.57
CA THR A 303 16.29 -28.30 15.46
C THR A 303 16.90 -29.57 16.01
N LYS A 304 16.06 -30.51 16.48
CA LYS A 304 16.50 -31.83 16.97
C LYS A 304 17.05 -32.73 15.85
N GLU A 305 16.55 -32.60 14.63
CA GLU A 305 16.99 -33.37 13.46
C GLU A 305 18.42 -33.00 13.02
N ILE A 306 18.76 -31.70 13.01
CA ILE A 306 20.05 -31.19 12.50
C ILE A 306 21.02 -30.68 13.59
N TRP A 307 20.70 -30.75 14.88
CA TRP A 307 21.56 -30.24 15.97
C TRP A 307 23.02 -30.70 15.86
N SER A 308 23.24 -32.01 15.71
CA SER A 308 24.56 -32.65 15.64
C SER A 308 25.34 -32.38 14.36
N LYS A 309 24.75 -31.70 13.37
CA LYS A 309 25.45 -31.17 12.18
C LYS A 309 26.19 -29.86 12.50
N TYR A 310 25.77 -29.15 13.56
CA TYR A 310 26.26 -27.79 13.88
C TYR A 310 26.89 -27.64 15.27
N PHE A 311 26.56 -28.53 16.21
CA PHE A 311 27.06 -28.54 17.59
C PHE A 311 27.58 -29.93 17.98
N THR A 312 28.57 -29.94 18.86
CA THR A 312 29.10 -31.14 19.53
C THR A 312 28.58 -31.29 20.96
N GLU A 313 28.04 -30.19 21.48
CA GLU A 313 27.48 -29.98 22.79
C GLU A 313 26.08 -30.62 22.90
N THR A 314 25.70 -31.05 24.10
CA THR A 314 24.35 -31.55 24.38
C THR A 314 23.31 -30.47 24.06
N MET A 315 22.27 -30.84 23.31
CA MET A 315 21.14 -29.94 23.03
C MET A 315 20.44 -29.53 24.33
N PRO A 316 20.10 -28.24 24.54
CA PRO A 316 19.27 -27.82 25.66
C PRO A 316 17.92 -28.55 25.69
N ASP A 317 17.42 -28.86 26.90
CA ASP A 317 16.08 -29.44 27.10
C ASP A 317 14.95 -28.48 26.69
N ASP A 318 15.18 -27.17 26.79
CA ASP A 318 14.27 -26.15 26.26
C ASP A 318 14.44 -26.04 24.73
N SER A 319 13.38 -26.43 24.01
CA SER A 319 13.34 -26.42 22.55
C SER A 319 13.42 -25.02 21.94
N LYS A 320 12.98 -23.96 22.64
CA LYS A 320 13.13 -22.57 22.17
C LYS A 320 14.58 -22.13 22.28
N VAL A 321 15.26 -22.44 23.39
CA VAL A 321 16.69 -22.13 23.60
C VAL A 321 17.55 -22.87 22.57
N ALA A 322 17.31 -24.16 22.36
CA ALA A 322 17.98 -24.93 21.30
C ALA A 322 17.72 -24.33 19.91
N THR A 323 16.46 -23.99 19.59
CA THR A 323 16.09 -23.39 18.31
C THR A 323 16.73 -22.01 18.11
N ARG A 324 16.86 -21.21 19.17
CA ARG A 324 17.57 -19.92 19.17
C ARG A 324 19.04 -20.10 18.81
N MET A 325 19.75 -20.95 19.56
CA MET A 325 21.17 -21.25 19.34
C MET A 325 21.45 -21.74 17.91
N LEU A 326 20.61 -22.64 17.38
CA LEU A 326 20.76 -23.15 16.02
C LEU A 326 20.52 -22.08 14.96
N ILE A 327 19.46 -21.27 15.09
CA ILE A 327 19.22 -20.17 14.16
C ILE A 327 20.38 -19.17 14.17
N ASP A 328 20.93 -18.83 15.33
CA ASP A 328 22.05 -17.87 15.42
C ASP A 328 23.35 -18.43 14.81
N LYS A 329 23.55 -19.75 14.94
CA LYS A 329 24.63 -20.49 14.27
C LYS A 329 24.45 -20.57 12.75
N LEU A 330 23.22 -20.73 12.27
CA LEU A 330 22.89 -20.70 10.83
C LEU A 330 22.99 -19.28 10.25
N SER A 331 22.54 -18.27 10.98
CA SER A 331 22.46 -16.87 10.51
C SER A 331 23.82 -16.28 10.15
N ALA A 332 24.91 -16.81 10.73
CA ALA A 332 26.29 -16.49 10.34
C ALA A 332 26.72 -17.02 8.96
N LYS A 333 25.88 -17.79 8.24
CA LYS A 333 26.05 -18.12 6.82
C LYS A 333 25.27 -17.10 5.99
N HIS A 334 25.94 -16.06 5.53
CA HIS A 334 25.37 -15.02 4.67
C HIS A 334 26.27 -14.69 3.48
N VAL A 335 25.71 -13.97 2.52
CA VAL A 335 26.50 -13.30 1.47
C VAL A 335 27.41 -12.25 2.11
N LYS A 336 28.52 -11.91 1.43
CA LYS A 336 29.33 -10.79 1.86
C LYS A 336 28.63 -9.45 1.64
N ARG A 337 29.07 -8.43 2.38
CA ARG A 337 28.55 -7.06 2.31
C ARG A 337 28.68 -6.44 0.90
N GLU A 338 29.82 -6.62 0.26
CA GLU A 338 30.09 -6.07 -1.08
C GLU A 338 29.30 -6.78 -2.20
N ASP A 339 28.88 -8.03 -1.96
CA ASP A 339 28.23 -8.89 -2.95
C ASP A 339 26.68 -8.88 -2.84
N PHE A 340 26.10 -8.30 -1.78
CA PHE A 340 24.66 -8.38 -1.44
C PHE A 340 23.70 -8.10 -2.61
N VAL A 341 23.90 -6.99 -3.35
CA VAL A 341 23.03 -6.64 -4.49
C VAL A 341 23.26 -7.57 -5.70
N ASN A 342 24.47 -8.10 -5.85
CA ASN A 342 24.81 -9.02 -6.94
C ASN A 342 24.25 -10.42 -6.70
N GLU A 343 24.18 -10.86 -5.45
CA GLU A 343 23.49 -12.09 -5.04
C GLU A 343 21.98 -12.00 -5.33
N VAL A 344 21.33 -10.87 -5.03
CA VAL A 344 19.93 -10.66 -5.44
C VAL A 344 19.77 -10.71 -6.96
N ARG A 345 20.66 -10.04 -7.72
CA ARG A 345 20.69 -10.11 -9.20
C ARG A 345 20.85 -11.55 -9.72
N ALA A 346 21.61 -12.39 -9.03
CA ALA A 346 21.83 -13.79 -9.39
C ALA A 346 20.63 -14.70 -9.06
N GLN A 347 19.94 -14.48 -7.94
CA GLN A 347 18.81 -15.32 -7.51
C GLN A 347 17.53 -15.11 -8.34
N ILE A 348 17.27 -13.91 -8.90
CA ILE A 348 16.04 -13.68 -9.69
C ILE A 348 15.89 -14.65 -10.88
N PRO A 349 16.91 -14.86 -11.75
CA PRO A 349 16.86 -15.90 -12.79
C PRO A 349 16.62 -17.32 -12.27
N GLU A 350 17.12 -17.67 -11.08
CA GLU A 350 16.92 -18.99 -10.47
C GLU A 350 15.48 -19.20 -10.01
N LEU A 351 14.87 -18.18 -9.40
CA LEU A 351 13.45 -18.18 -9.03
C LEU A 351 12.55 -18.26 -10.27
N VAL A 352 12.85 -17.47 -11.31
CA VAL A 352 12.15 -17.53 -12.61
C VAL A 352 12.28 -18.94 -13.22
N LYS A 353 13.46 -19.55 -13.17
CA LYS A 353 13.65 -20.92 -13.65
C LYS A 353 12.84 -21.93 -12.83
N PHE A 354 12.89 -21.87 -11.51
CA PHE A 354 12.16 -22.80 -10.64
C PHE A 354 10.64 -22.73 -10.88
N VAL A 355 10.07 -21.51 -10.92
CA VAL A 355 8.64 -21.28 -11.20
C VAL A 355 8.22 -21.87 -12.56
N ASN A 356 9.06 -21.74 -13.59
CA ASN A 356 8.80 -22.31 -14.92
C ASN A 356 8.98 -23.84 -14.96
N ASP A 357 10.05 -24.38 -14.39
CA ASP A 357 10.31 -25.84 -14.32
C ASP A 357 9.18 -26.57 -13.58
N LYS A 358 8.64 -25.94 -12.52
CA LYS A 358 7.55 -26.46 -11.68
C LYS A 358 6.15 -26.08 -12.18
N GLN A 359 6.05 -25.27 -13.25
CA GLN A 359 4.79 -24.74 -13.79
C GLN A 359 3.89 -24.06 -12.74
N LEU A 360 4.46 -23.29 -11.81
CA LEU A 360 3.70 -22.71 -10.69
C LEU A 360 2.82 -21.54 -11.12
N ILE A 361 3.31 -20.70 -12.03
CA ILE A 361 2.57 -19.61 -12.67
C ILE A 361 3.29 -19.24 -13.98
N THR A 362 2.59 -18.71 -14.98
CA THR A 362 3.25 -18.16 -16.18
C THR A 362 3.97 -16.86 -15.85
N LEU A 363 5.18 -16.68 -16.40
CA LEU A 363 5.95 -15.45 -16.29
C LEU A 363 6.23 -14.93 -17.70
N ASP A 364 5.94 -13.65 -17.97
CA ASP A 364 6.17 -13.03 -19.28
C ASP A 364 7.66 -12.74 -19.49
N PRO A 365 8.36 -13.42 -20.42
CA PRO A 365 9.79 -13.20 -20.66
C PRO A 365 10.09 -11.83 -21.28
N ASN A 366 9.08 -11.11 -21.77
CA ASN A 366 9.22 -9.74 -22.30
C ASN A 366 9.15 -8.68 -21.18
N LYS A 367 8.79 -9.08 -19.94
CA LYS A 367 8.80 -8.26 -18.72
C LYS A 367 9.89 -8.79 -17.74
N PRO A 368 11.19 -8.66 -18.05
CA PRO A 368 12.24 -9.03 -17.10
C PRO A 368 12.34 -7.99 -15.97
N LEU A 369 12.34 -8.46 -14.72
CA LEU A 369 12.50 -7.60 -13.55
C LEU A 369 13.91 -6.99 -13.49
N VAL A 370 14.00 -5.66 -13.44
CA VAL A 370 15.27 -4.93 -13.31
C VAL A 370 15.61 -4.71 -11.83
N VAL A 371 16.65 -5.39 -11.35
CA VAL A 371 17.22 -5.20 -10.00
C VAL A 371 18.24 -4.05 -10.01
N ARG A 372 17.91 -2.95 -9.33
CA ARG A 372 18.78 -1.77 -9.18
C ARG A 372 19.11 -1.49 -7.72
N GLU A 373 20.18 -0.73 -7.50
CA GLU A 373 20.43 -0.16 -6.17
C GLU A 373 19.37 0.89 -5.83
N THR A 374 18.92 0.91 -4.58
CA THR A 374 17.98 1.93 -4.09
C THR A 374 18.57 3.33 -4.30
N PRO A 375 17.89 4.22 -5.05
CA PRO A 375 18.32 5.61 -5.23
C PRO A 375 18.51 6.30 -3.87
N GLU A 376 19.51 7.17 -3.74
CA GLU A 376 19.92 7.73 -2.44
C GLU A 376 18.76 8.39 -1.67
N TYR A 377 17.89 9.13 -2.37
CA TYR A 377 16.70 9.77 -1.81
C TYR A 377 15.59 8.79 -1.33
N MET A 378 15.69 7.51 -1.66
CA MET A 378 14.79 6.43 -1.23
C MET A 378 15.41 5.54 -0.13
N ARG A 379 16.70 5.70 0.19
CA ARG A 379 17.38 4.89 1.20
C ARG A 379 16.88 5.23 2.61
N GLY A 380 16.98 4.26 3.53
CA GLY A 380 16.57 4.43 4.93
C GLY A 380 15.09 4.15 5.25
N TYR A 381 14.24 3.91 4.24
CA TYR A 381 12.86 3.46 4.45
C TYR A 381 12.71 1.93 4.38
N ALA A 382 13.28 1.30 3.35
CA ALA A 382 13.22 -0.15 3.14
C ALA A 382 14.59 -0.72 2.73
N GLY A 383 14.84 -1.97 3.12
CA GLY A 383 16.06 -2.71 2.76
C GLY A 383 16.04 -3.21 1.31
N ALA A 384 14.91 -3.73 0.88
CA ALA A 384 14.57 -3.97 -0.52
C ALA A 384 13.07 -3.67 -0.72
N SER A 385 12.65 -3.34 -1.95
CA SER A 385 11.23 -3.17 -2.29
C SER A 385 10.98 -3.14 -3.80
N ILE A 386 9.83 -3.63 -4.24
CA ILE A 386 9.30 -3.31 -5.57
C ILE A 386 8.84 -1.84 -5.63
N SER A 387 9.31 -1.12 -6.66
CA SER A 387 8.80 0.18 -7.07
C SER A 387 8.15 0.04 -8.44
N ALA A 388 6.89 0.47 -8.52
CA ALA A 388 6.02 0.36 -9.68
C ALA A 388 5.52 1.76 -10.10
N PRO A 389 5.17 1.97 -11.37
CA PRO A 389 4.40 3.15 -11.75
C PRO A 389 3.00 3.15 -11.10
N GLY A 390 2.50 4.34 -10.78
CA GLY A 390 1.07 4.53 -10.46
C GLY A 390 0.20 4.34 -11.70
N PRO A 391 -1.12 4.11 -11.56
CA PRO A 391 -1.97 3.67 -12.68
C PRO A 391 -2.19 4.71 -13.79
N TYR A 392 -1.75 5.96 -13.60
CA TYR A 392 -1.72 6.98 -14.63
C TYR A 392 -0.41 6.99 -15.44
N ASP A 393 0.70 6.48 -14.89
CA ASP A 393 1.97 6.32 -15.61
C ASP A 393 1.99 4.97 -16.35
N LYS A 394 1.52 4.99 -17.59
CA LYS A 394 1.51 3.81 -18.47
C LYS A 394 2.85 3.57 -19.19
N GLY A 395 3.90 4.34 -18.88
CA GLY A 395 5.22 4.25 -19.49
C GLY A 395 6.35 3.88 -18.52
N GLY A 396 6.11 3.99 -17.21
CA GLY A 396 7.10 3.71 -16.18
C GLY A 396 7.55 2.26 -16.10
N ASN A 397 8.84 2.06 -15.79
CA ASN A 397 9.41 0.76 -15.52
C ASN A 397 9.18 0.34 -14.07
N THR A 398 8.85 -0.93 -13.85
CA THR A 398 8.92 -1.54 -12.52
C THR A 398 10.36 -1.95 -12.20
N TYR A 399 10.82 -1.62 -11.00
CA TYR A 399 12.16 -1.95 -10.49
C TYR A 399 12.07 -2.71 -9.18
N TYR A 400 13.00 -3.65 -8.96
CA TYR A 400 13.32 -4.12 -7.61
C TYR A 400 14.47 -3.26 -7.08
N ASN A 401 14.18 -2.41 -6.10
CA ASN A 401 15.21 -1.64 -5.40
C ASN A 401 15.83 -2.53 -4.33
N VAL A 402 17.15 -2.57 -4.27
CA VAL A 402 17.90 -3.23 -3.21
C VAL A 402 18.88 -2.22 -2.62
N THR A 403 18.77 -1.93 -1.34
CA THR A 403 19.62 -0.93 -0.69
C THR A 403 21.01 -1.52 -0.44
N PRO A 404 22.09 -0.98 -1.05
CA PRO A 404 23.43 -1.43 -0.74
C PRO A 404 23.79 -1.09 0.71
N LEU A 405 24.62 -1.92 1.32
CA LEU A 405 25.01 -1.78 2.74
C LEU A 405 26.20 -0.82 2.92
N ASP A 406 26.33 0.18 2.06
CA ASP A 406 27.46 1.12 2.01
C ASP A 406 27.46 2.09 3.20
N GLY A 407 26.32 2.72 3.50
CA GLY A 407 26.14 3.69 4.59
C GLY A 407 26.02 3.13 6.01
N MET A 408 26.24 1.83 6.23
CA MET A 408 26.17 1.18 7.55
C MET A 408 27.54 1.09 8.23
N SER A 409 27.58 0.97 9.56
CA SER A 409 28.78 0.47 10.25
C SER A 409 28.99 -1.02 9.98
N ASP A 410 30.18 -1.55 10.25
CA ASP A 410 30.49 -2.96 10.03
C ASP A 410 29.61 -3.88 10.90
N GLU A 411 29.32 -3.47 12.15
CA GLU A 411 28.44 -4.19 13.07
C GLU A 411 26.97 -4.14 12.62
N SER A 412 26.52 -3.00 12.11
CA SER A 412 25.18 -2.84 11.54
C SER A 412 24.99 -3.67 10.27
N ALA A 413 26.00 -3.71 9.41
CA ALA A 413 26.00 -4.51 8.18
C ALA A 413 26.03 -6.02 8.48
N GLU A 414 26.87 -6.46 9.42
CA GLU A 414 26.90 -7.85 9.91
C GLU A 414 25.54 -8.26 10.53
N SER A 415 24.94 -7.39 11.35
CA SER A 415 23.61 -7.63 11.93
C SER A 415 22.52 -7.76 10.86
N TYR A 416 22.54 -6.86 9.86
CA TYR A 416 21.63 -6.91 8.72
C TYR A 416 21.81 -8.19 7.88
N LEU A 417 23.04 -8.57 7.56
CA LEU A 417 23.37 -9.78 6.81
C LEU A 417 23.02 -11.06 7.58
N ARG A 418 23.00 -11.04 8.91
CA ARG A 418 22.51 -12.16 9.73
C ARG A 418 20.99 -12.29 9.71
N GLU A 419 20.25 -11.18 9.69
CA GLU A 419 18.79 -11.26 9.48
C GLU A 419 18.48 -11.72 8.05
N TYR A 420 19.11 -11.09 7.04
CA TYR A 420 19.00 -11.43 5.61
C TYR A 420 20.09 -12.43 5.17
N ASN A 421 20.26 -13.49 5.95
CA ASN A 421 21.24 -14.55 5.71
C ASN A 421 20.92 -15.38 4.46
N HIS A 422 21.79 -16.35 4.14
CA HIS A 422 21.73 -17.16 2.93
C HIS A 422 20.35 -17.76 2.62
N TRP A 423 19.58 -18.18 3.63
CA TRP A 423 18.23 -18.70 3.44
C TRP A 423 17.18 -17.59 3.39
N ILE A 424 17.26 -16.62 4.30
CA ILE A 424 16.28 -15.53 4.39
C ILE A 424 16.31 -14.61 3.16
N LEU A 425 17.48 -14.40 2.55
CA LEU A 425 17.60 -13.60 1.31
C LEU A 425 16.83 -14.24 0.14
N GLN A 426 16.82 -15.57 0.04
CA GLN A 426 16.01 -16.29 -0.96
C GLN A 426 14.52 -16.13 -0.66
N VAL A 427 14.11 -16.21 0.61
CA VAL A 427 12.70 -16.00 1.02
C VAL A 427 12.24 -14.56 0.75
N LEU A 428 13.09 -13.55 1.02
CA LEU A 428 12.84 -12.16 0.65
C LEU A 428 12.69 -11.99 -0.87
N ASN A 429 13.56 -12.61 -1.67
CA ASN A 429 13.48 -12.52 -3.13
C ASN A 429 12.27 -13.27 -3.71
N ILE A 430 11.73 -14.26 -3.00
CA ILE A 430 10.41 -14.85 -3.30
C ILE A 430 9.29 -13.85 -3.00
N HIS A 431 9.32 -13.25 -1.80
CA HIS A 431 8.31 -12.29 -1.30
C HIS A 431 8.19 -11.03 -2.18
N GLU A 432 9.31 -10.36 -2.45
CA GLU A 432 9.35 -9.13 -3.25
C GLU A 432 9.20 -9.42 -4.74
N ALA A 433 9.91 -10.41 -5.27
CA ALA A 433 10.01 -10.61 -6.71
C ALA A 433 9.18 -11.80 -7.21
N ILE A 434 9.74 -13.01 -7.16
CA ILE A 434 9.26 -14.14 -7.98
C ILE A 434 8.91 -15.36 -7.10
N PRO A 435 7.62 -15.79 -7.02
CA PRO A 435 6.42 -15.25 -7.66
C PRO A 435 5.59 -14.28 -6.78
N GLY A 436 6.22 -13.55 -5.84
CA GLY A 436 5.57 -12.61 -4.91
C GLY A 436 5.10 -11.28 -5.54
N HIS A 437 5.43 -10.14 -4.91
CA HIS A 437 4.84 -8.83 -5.27
C HIS A 437 5.02 -8.45 -6.75
N TYR A 438 6.21 -8.67 -7.36
CA TYR A 438 6.41 -8.34 -8.77
C TYR A 438 5.47 -9.14 -9.68
N THR A 439 5.33 -10.45 -9.47
CA THR A 439 4.41 -11.28 -10.26
C THR A 439 2.95 -10.89 -9.99
N GLN A 440 2.56 -10.61 -8.74
CA GLN A 440 1.23 -10.09 -8.39
C GLN A 440 0.90 -8.82 -9.18
N LEU A 441 1.85 -7.89 -9.24
CA LEU A 441 1.74 -6.62 -9.94
C LEU A 441 1.64 -6.80 -11.46
N VAL A 442 2.45 -7.69 -12.05
CA VAL A 442 2.42 -7.97 -13.48
C VAL A 442 1.05 -8.50 -13.92
N TYR A 443 0.42 -9.37 -13.11
CA TYR A 443 -0.93 -9.86 -13.37
C TYR A 443 -2.03 -8.83 -13.05
N SER A 444 -1.91 -8.06 -11.96
CA SER A 444 -2.94 -7.07 -11.61
C SER A 444 -3.01 -5.92 -12.61
N ASN A 445 -1.91 -5.61 -13.30
CA ASN A 445 -1.88 -4.71 -14.46
C ASN A 445 -2.62 -5.23 -15.71
N GLU A 446 -2.98 -6.53 -15.77
CA GLU A 446 -3.82 -7.09 -16.84
C GLU A 446 -5.33 -6.91 -16.53
N SER A 447 -5.69 -6.57 -15.29
CA SER A 447 -7.05 -6.19 -14.88
C SER A 447 -7.29 -4.70 -15.18
N PRO A 448 -8.14 -4.32 -16.16
CA PRO A 448 -8.20 -2.96 -16.71
C PRO A 448 -8.94 -1.92 -15.83
N SER A 449 -9.31 -2.27 -14.59
CA SER A 449 -10.07 -1.37 -13.70
C SER A 449 -9.15 -0.51 -12.85
N LEU A 450 -9.27 0.80 -13.08
CA LEU A 450 -8.60 1.84 -12.29
C LEU A 450 -9.07 1.88 -10.82
N ILE A 451 -10.30 1.41 -10.52
CA ILE A 451 -10.81 1.27 -9.14
C ILE A 451 -9.98 0.26 -8.35
N LYS A 452 -9.64 -0.89 -8.97
CA LYS A 452 -8.76 -1.90 -8.36
C LYS A 452 -7.31 -1.47 -8.23
N SER A 453 -6.81 -0.62 -9.13
CA SER A 453 -5.45 -0.07 -9.03
C SER A 453 -5.32 1.00 -7.94
N LEU A 454 -6.35 1.84 -7.75
CA LEU A 454 -6.34 2.93 -6.77
C LEU A 454 -6.71 2.48 -5.35
N PHE A 455 -7.62 1.52 -5.23
CA PHE A 455 -8.19 1.08 -3.94
C PHE A 455 -7.93 -0.43 -3.70
N GLY A 456 -6.76 -0.89 -4.13
CA GLY A 456 -6.31 -2.27 -3.97
C GLY A 456 -6.20 -2.68 -2.50
N ASN A 457 -6.64 -3.91 -2.20
CA ASN A 457 -6.64 -4.46 -0.86
C ASN A 457 -5.24 -4.94 -0.46
N GLY A 458 -4.58 -4.16 0.41
CA GLY A 458 -3.22 -4.46 0.88
C GLY A 458 -3.09 -5.83 1.56
N ALA A 459 -4.14 -6.36 2.18
CA ALA A 459 -4.12 -7.70 2.76
C ALA A 459 -3.97 -8.81 1.69
N MET A 460 -4.63 -8.71 0.54
CA MET A 460 -4.41 -9.64 -0.58
C MET A 460 -2.99 -9.52 -1.15
N VAL A 461 -2.45 -8.30 -1.29
CA VAL A 461 -1.11 -8.06 -1.86
C VAL A 461 0.00 -8.61 -0.96
N GLU A 462 -0.03 -8.26 0.33
CA GLU A 462 0.91 -8.74 1.37
C GLU A 462 0.74 -10.25 1.61
N GLY A 463 -0.52 -10.70 1.66
CA GLY A 463 -0.87 -12.10 1.86
C GLY A 463 -0.46 -13.01 0.71
N TRP A 464 -0.48 -12.52 -0.53
CA TRP A 464 0.03 -13.24 -1.69
C TRP A 464 1.54 -13.46 -1.58
N ALA A 465 2.31 -12.42 -1.26
CA ALA A 465 3.76 -12.54 -1.11
C ALA A 465 4.12 -13.59 -0.05
N VAL A 466 3.55 -13.50 1.15
CA VAL A 466 3.74 -14.49 2.23
C VAL A 466 3.24 -15.89 1.84
N TYR A 467 2.14 -16.00 1.09
CA TYR A 467 1.67 -17.27 0.55
C TYR A 467 2.69 -17.91 -0.42
N THR A 468 3.33 -17.11 -1.27
CA THR A 468 4.31 -17.65 -2.24
C THR A 468 5.59 -18.16 -1.58
N GLU A 469 6.05 -17.57 -0.48
CA GLU A 469 7.15 -18.11 0.36
C GLU A 469 6.87 -19.57 0.73
N ARG A 470 5.66 -19.82 1.25
CA ARG A 470 5.22 -21.12 1.71
C ARG A 470 5.05 -22.10 0.56
N MET A 471 4.38 -21.67 -0.52
CA MET A 471 4.07 -22.49 -1.69
C MET A 471 5.34 -22.93 -2.41
N MET A 472 6.32 -22.05 -2.61
CA MET A 472 7.61 -22.40 -3.25
C MET A 472 8.33 -23.53 -2.50
N LEU A 473 8.34 -23.48 -1.16
CA LEU A 473 8.95 -24.52 -0.33
C LEU A 473 8.17 -25.84 -0.35
N GLU A 474 6.84 -25.79 -0.33
CA GLU A 474 5.98 -26.98 -0.46
C GLU A 474 6.17 -27.69 -1.81
N GLU A 475 6.40 -26.93 -2.88
CA GLU A 475 6.72 -27.44 -4.21
C GLU A 475 8.21 -27.79 -4.37
N GLY A 476 9.00 -27.75 -3.29
CA GLY A 476 10.36 -28.28 -3.22
C GLY A 476 11.49 -27.29 -3.55
N TYR A 477 11.26 -25.98 -3.40
CA TYR A 477 12.34 -25.00 -3.43
C TYR A 477 13.34 -25.30 -2.29
N GLY A 478 14.63 -25.09 -2.54
CA GLY A 478 15.69 -25.56 -1.64
C GLY A 478 15.74 -27.09 -1.45
N ASN A 479 15.05 -27.89 -2.28
CA ASN A 479 14.99 -29.35 -2.21
C ASN A 479 14.64 -29.90 -0.81
N PHE A 480 13.73 -29.22 -0.11
CA PHE A 480 13.31 -29.54 1.27
C PHE A 480 14.46 -29.53 2.30
N GLU A 481 15.53 -28.74 2.09
CA GLU A 481 16.61 -28.57 3.07
C GLU A 481 16.05 -28.16 4.45
N PRO A 482 16.34 -28.90 5.55
CA PRO A 482 15.78 -28.59 6.87
C PRO A 482 16.17 -27.19 7.36
N GLU A 483 17.38 -26.73 7.06
CA GLU A 483 17.84 -25.37 7.36
C GLU A 483 16.97 -24.30 6.69
N MET A 484 16.64 -24.46 5.40
CA MET A 484 15.73 -23.56 4.68
C MET A 484 14.36 -23.50 5.35
N TRP A 485 13.81 -24.66 5.73
CA TRP A 485 12.51 -24.73 6.40
C TRP A 485 12.54 -24.13 7.82
N LEU A 486 13.62 -24.32 8.59
CA LEU A 486 13.79 -23.70 9.91
C LEU A 486 13.86 -22.17 9.82
N MET A 487 14.62 -21.65 8.85
CA MET A 487 14.77 -20.20 8.65
C MET A 487 13.48 -19.58 8.10
N TYR A 488 12.79 -20.23 7.16
CA TYR A 488 11.43 -19.88 6.76
C TYR A 488 10.48 -19.83 7.97
N TYR A 489 10.56 -20.79 8.90
CA TYR A 489 9.66 -20.79 10.05
C TYR A 489 9.91 -19.61 11.01
N LYS A 490 11.16 -19.12 11.18
CA LYS A 490 11.42 -17.82 11.85
C LYS A 490 10.78 -16.66 11.10
N TRP A 491 10.90 -16.62 9.78
CA TRP A 491 10.30 -15.57 8.94
C TRP A 491 8.76 -15.58 9.03
N ASN A 492 8.14 -16.75 9.01
CA ASN A 492 6.70 -16.93 9.17
C ASN A 492 6.21 -16.58 10.59
N LEU A 493 7.01 -16.86 11.63
CA LEU A 493 6.73 -16.42 13.01
C LEU A 493 6.66 -14.89 13.12
N ARG A 494 7.44 -14.11 12.37
CA ARG A 494 7.27 -12.64 12.33
C ARG A 494 5.87 -12.25 11.86
N VAL A 495 5.35 -12.88 10.81
CA VAL A 495 4.02 -12.59 10.26
C VAL A 495 2.92 -12.96 11.27
N ILE A 496 3.03 -14.12 11.91
CA ILE A 496 2.11 -14.58 12.96
C ILE A 496 2.16 -13.63 14.18
N ALA A 497 3.38 -13.31 14.66
CA ALA A 497 3.59 -12.48 15.84
C ALA A 497 3.14 -11.03 15.63
N ASN A 498 3.29 -10.44 14.43
CA ASN A 498 2.74 -9.13 14.10
C ASN A 498 1.22 -9.05 14.42
N THR A 499 0.47 -10.12 14.15
CA THR A 499 -0.98 -10.18 14.40
C THR A 499 -1.30 -10.35 15.88
N ILE A 500 -0.54 -11.19 16.59
CA ILE A 500 -0.69 -11.38 18.04
C ILE A 500 -0.37 -10.06 18.77
N LEU A 501 0.72 -9.38 18.37
CA LEU A 501 1.20 -8.11 18.89
C LEU A 501 0.15 -7.00 18.73
N ASP A 502 -0.26 -6.71 17.49
CA ASP A 502 -1.15 -5.57 17.17
C ASP A 502 -2.52 -5.71 17.86
N TYR A 503 -3.14 -6.89 17.79
CA TYR A 503 -4.40 -7.15 18.50
C TYR A 503 -4.20 -7.10 20.02
N SER A 504 -3.12 -7.67 20.56
CA SER A 504 -2.93 -7.71 22.02
C SER A 504 -2.65 -6.33 22.61
N ILE A 505 -1.92 -5.49 21.89
CA ILE A 505 -1.71 -4.09 22.28
C ILE A 505 -3.03 -3.34 22.24
N GLN A 506 -3.67 -3.30 21.07
CA GLN A 506 -4.82 -2.43 20.79
C GLN A 506 -6.11 -2.87 21.49
N VAL A 507 -6.26 -4.17 21.78
CA VAL A 507 -7.49 -4.76 22.36
C VAL A 507 -7.28 -5.38 23.74
N LYS A 508 -6.14 -6.03 23.99
CA LYS A 508 -5.91 -6.82 25.23
C LYS A 508 -5.09 -6.10 26.30
N GLY A 509 -4.61 -4.88 26.03
CA GLY A 509 -3.86 -4.06 26.99
C GLY A 509 -2.38 -4.44 27.15
N MET A 510 -1.80 -5.19 26.20
CA MET A 510 -0.40 -5.64 26.24
C MET A 510 0.56 -4.47 26.50
N THR A 511 1.52 -4.73 27.39
CA THR A 511 2.60 -3.82 27.79
C THR A 511 3.79 -3.91 26.82
N GLN A 512 4.73 -2.96 26.95
CA GLN A 512 5.97 -3.00 26.18
C GLN A 512 6.82 -4.24 26.52
N GLU A 513 6.86 -4.64 27.80
CA GLU A 513 7.64 -5.81 28.26
C GLU A 513 7.12 -7.11 27.62
N GLU A 514 5.81 -7.37 27.71
CA GLU A 514 5.17 -8.52 27.06
C GLU A 514 5.33 -8.51 25.54
N ALA A 515 5.31 -7.33 24.91
CA ALA A 515 5.55 -7.17 23.48
C ALA A 515 7.00 -7.51 23.10
N MET A 516 8.00 -7.08 23.89
CA MET A 516 9.41 -7.44 23.65
C MET A 516 9.62 -8.96 23.82
N THR A 517 9.09 -9.57 24.87
CA THR A 517 9.10 -11.04 25.07
C THR A 517 8.46 -11.77 23.89
N LEU A 518 7.27 -11.35 23.42
CA LEU A 518 6.62 -11.94 22.23
C LEU A 518 7.53 -11.89 20.99
N MET A 519 8.16 -10.75 20.71
CA MET A 519 8.96 -10.61 19.50
C MET A 519 10.34 -11.29 19.61
N MET A 520 10.97 -11.31 20.79
CA MET A 520 12.32 -11.86 20.99
C MET A 520 12.32 -13.35 21.33
N GLU A 521 11.44 -13.81 22.23
CA GLU A 521 11.42 -15.19 22.73
C GLU A 521 10.51 -16.09 21.89
N GLU A 522 9.34 -15.60 21.47
CA GLU A 522 8.40 -16.40 20.65
C GLU A 522 8.65 -16.24 19.14
N ALA A 523 8.95 -15.02 18.67
CA ALA A 523 9.21 -14.75 17.25
C ALA A 523 10.69 -14.69 16.87
N PHE A 524 11.60 -14.93 17.82
CA PHE A 524 13.04 -15.07 17.61
C PHE A 524 13.74 -13.87 16.95
N GLN A 525 13.29 -12.64 17.22
CA GLN A 525 13.85 -11.41 16.66
C GLN A 525 14.91 -10.77 17.55
N GLN A 526 15.71 -9.90 16.94
CA GLN A 526 16.66 -9.04 17.65
C GLN A 526 15.92 -7.88 18.34
N GLU A 527 16.49 -7.35 19.42
CA GLU A 527 15.89 -6.30 20.25
C GLU A 527 15.47 -5.04 19.45
N ALA A 528 16.29 -4.64 18.47
CA ALA A 528 16.00 -3.48 17.62
C ALA A 528 14.74 -3.67 16.74
N GLU A 529 14.54 -4.87 16.18
CA GLU A 529 13.32 -5.21 15.44
C GLU A 529 12.10 -5.26 16.37
N ALA A 530 12.24 -5.88 17.54
CA ALA A 530 11.19 -5.93 18.56
C ALA A 530 10.74 -4.52 19.02
N ALA A 531 11.69 -3.63 19.30
CA ALA A 531 11.42 -2.25 19.69
C ALA A 531 10.80 -1.43 18.54
N GLY A 532 11.26 -1.65 17.31
CA GLY A 532 10.67 -1.06 16.10
C GLY A 532 9.22 -1.52 15.88
N LYS A 533 8.94 -2.81 16.13
CA LYS A 533 7.60 -3.40 16.05
C LYS A 533 6.66 -2.88 17.13
N TRP A 534 7.12 -2.75 18.37
CA TRP A 534 6.39 -2.06 19.44
C TRP A 534 6.02 -0.63 19.01
N ARG A 535 7.00 0.18 18.59
CA ARG A 535 6.78 1.57 18.15
C ARG A 535 5.83 1.66 16.94
N ARG A 536 5.86 0.69 16.02
CA ARG A 536 4.90 0.61 14.90
C ARG A 536 3.47 0.30 15.38
N ALA A 537 3.30 -0.55 16.40
CA ALA A 537 1.99 -0.91 16.96
C ALA A 537 1.42 0.14 17.95
N THR A 538 2.21 1.13 18.40
CA THR A 538 1.69 2.31 19.10
C THR A 538 1.28 3.43 18.14
N LEU A 539 1.93 3.54 16.98
CA LEU A 539 1.70 4.58 15.95
C LEU A 539 0.83 4.13 14.76
N SER A 540 0.39 2.87 14.73
CA SER A 540 -0.52 2.34 13.71
C SER A 540 -1.34 1.20 14.30
N GLN A 541 -2.47 0.89 13.67
CA GLN A 541 -3.40 -0.16 14.11
C GLN A 541 -3.93 -0.91 12.89
N VAL A 542 -4.21 -2.21 13.05
CA VAL A 542 -4.72 -3.15 12.03
C VAL A 542 -3.71 -3.49 10.93
N GLN A 543 -2.89 -2.55 10.45
CA GLN A 543 -1.96 -2.76 9.34
C GLN A 543 -1.01 -3.95 9.56
N LEU A 544 -0.52 -4.17 10.78
CA LEU A 544 0.36 -5.30 11.10
C LEU A 544 -0.29 -6.68 10.92
N THR A 545 -1.62 -6.76 10.86
CA THR A 545 -2.35 -8.01 10.63
C THR A 545 -2.46 -8.41 9.15
N SER A 546 -2.28 -7.48 8.21
CA SER A 546 -2.58 -7.67 6.78
C SER A 546 -1.87 -8.89 6.17
N TYR A 547 -0.57 -9.00 6.44
CA TYR A 547 0.33 -10.10 6.07
C TYR A 547 -0.26 -11.47 6.40
N TYR A 548 -0.70 -11.67 7.66
CA TYR A 548 -1.22 -12.96 8.13
C TYR A 548 -2.68 -13.18 7.69
N ALA A 549 -3.48 -12.11 7.65
CA ALA A 549 -4.87 -12.16 7.21
C ALA A 549 -4.97 -12.70 5.78
N GLY A 550 -4.31 -12.04 4.82
CA GLY A 550 -4.34 -12.48 3.44
C GLY A 550 -3.66 -13.82 3.23
N TYR A 551 -2.49 -14.06 3.84
CA TYR A 551 -1.80 -15.35 3.78
C TYR A 551 -2.73 -16.50 4.16
N ARG A 552 -3.44 -16.36 5.29
CA ARG A 552 -4.34 -17.41 5.76
C ARG A 552 -5.59 -17.55 4.92
N GLU A 553 -6.18 -16.47 4.43
CA GLU A 553 -7.36 -16.58 3.54
C GLU A 553 -6.99 -17.23 2.20
N ILE A 554 -5.83 -16.90 1.63
CA ILE A 554 -5.34 -17.49 0.37
C ILE A 554 -4.99 -18.97 0.57
N TYR A 555 -4.21 -19.29 1.61
CA TYR A 555 -3.80 -20.66 1.90
C TYR A 555 -4.99 -21.56 2.26
N ASP A 556 -5.88 -21.12 3.15
CA ASP A 556 -7.06 -21.89 3.53
C ASP A 556 -7.99 -22.12 2.31
N PHE A 557 -8.13 -21.13 1.42
CA PHE A 557 -8.93 -21.25 0.20
C PHE A 557 -8.31 -22.20 -0.83
N ARG A 558 -6.98 -22.18 -0.99
CA ARG A 558 -6.26 -23.17 -1.81
C ARG A 558 -6.56 -24.59 -1.35
N GLU A 559 -6.42 -24.85 -0.04
CA GLU A 559 -6.69 -26.16 0.53
C GLU A 559 -8.18 -26.54 0.47
N GLU A 560 -9.11 -25.58 0.57
CA GLU A 560 -10.54 -25.81 0.37
C GLU A 560 -10.85 -26.32 -1.05
N LEU A 561 -10.26 -25.72 -2.10
CA LEU A 561 -10.42 -26.18 -3.48
C LEU A 561 -9.74 -27.53 -3.71
N LYS A 562 -8.50 -27.70 -3.22
CA LYS A 562 -7.72 -28.94 -3.33
C LYS A 562 -8.41 -30.12 -2.65
N ALA A 563 -9.06 -29.90 -1.51
CA ALA A 563 -9.84 -30.93 -0.81
C ALA A 563 -11.17 -31.29 -1.52
N LYS A 564 -11.78 -30.36 -2.26
CA LYS A 564 -13.02 -30.63 -3.03
C LYS A 564 -12.78 -31.45 -4.29
N SER A 565 -11.63 -31.28 -4.95
CA SER A 565 -11.36 -31.89 -6.26
C SER A 565 -9.88 -32.28 -6.43
N PRO A 566 -9.33 -33.18 -5.58
CA PRO A 566 -7.89 -33.43 -5.49
C PRO A 566 -7.27 -34.00 -6.78
N GLU A 567 -8.02 -34.78 -7.57
CA GLU A 567 -7.54 -35.36 -8.82
C GLU A 567 -7.51 -34.36 -10.00
N SER A 568 -8.17 -33.20 -9.86
CA SER A 568 -8.26 -32.16 -10.89
C SER A 568 -7.85 -30.77 -10.38
N PHE A 569 -7.16 -30.70 -9.24
CA PHE A 569 -6.65 -29.45 -8.70
C PHE A 569 -5.33 -29.09 -9.40
N ASP A 570 -5.40 -28.16 -10.34
CA ASP A 570 -4.24 -27.56 -10.99
C ASP A 570 -3.81 -26.29 -10.22
N LEU A 571 -2.61 -26.33 -9.64
CA LEU A 571 -2.05 -25.23 -8.84
C LEU A 571 -1.76 -23.98 -9.69
N LYS A 572 -1.39 -24.16 -10.96
CA LYS A 572 -1.14 -23.07 -11.91
C LYS A 572 -2.43 -22.35 -12.26
N ALA A 573 -3.46 -23.12 -12.64
CA ALA A 573 -4.78 -22.59 -12.95
C ALA A 573 -5.42 -21.90 -11.73
N PHE A 574 -5.17 -22.40 -10.51
CA PHE A 574 -5.53 -21.70 -9.27
C PHE A 574 -4.84 -20.33 -9.17
N HIS A 575 -3.50 -20.26 -9.31
CA HIS A 575 -2.77 -19.00 -9.22
C HIS A 575 -3.15 -18.00 -10.31
N GLU A 576 -3.26 -18.44 -11.57
CA GLU A 576 -3.59 -17.59 -12.71
C GLU A 576 -5.03 -17.05 -12.60
N ARG A 577 -6.01 -17.90 -12.22
CA ARG A 577 -7.38 -17.42 -11.94
C ARG A 577 -7.39 -16.48 -10.73
N PHE A 578 -6.66 -16.79 -9.65
CA PHE A 578 -6.62 -15.96 -8.44
C PHE A 578 -6.08 -14.55 -8.71
N LEU A 579 -4.96 -14.43 -9.44
CA LEU A 579 -4.37 -13.12 -9.77
C LEU A 579 -5.13 -12.35 -10.87
N SER A 580 -5.91 -13.02 -11.73
CA SER A 580 -6.69 -12.35 -12.79
C SER A 580 -7.71 -11.32 -12.28
N PHE A 581 -8.10 -11.41 -11.01
CA PHE A 581 -8.98 -10.42 -10.37
C PHE A 581 -8.26 -9.14 -9.93
N GLY A 582 -6.93 -9.09 -9.98
CA GLY A 582 -6.10 -8.01 -9.45
C GLY A 582 -6.10 -7.95 -7.93
N SER A 583 -5.77 -6.79 -7.37
CA SER A 583 -5.63 -6.55 -5.92
C SER A 583 -6.97 -6.45 -5.18
N ALA A 584 -7.89 -7.40 -5.40
CA ALA A 584 -9.20 -7.45 -4.75
C ALA A 584 -9.13 -8.20 -3.40
N PRO A 585 -10.00 -7.90 -2.42
CA PRO A 585 -10.07 -8.65 -1.17
C PRO A 585 -10.27 -10.14 -1.38
N VAL A 586 -9.52 -10.97 -0.65
CA VAL A 586 -9.46 -12.43 -0.86
C VAL A 586 -10.84 -13.09 -0.76
N LYS A 587 -11.74 -12.60 0.11
CA LYS A 587 -13.12 -13.10 0.19
C LYS A 587 -13.94 -12.93 -1.10
N TYR A 588 -13.75 -11.84 -1.83
CA TYR A 588 -14.44 -11.59 -3.09
C TYR A 588 -13.80 -12.38 -4.24
N ILE A 589 -12.47 -12.52 -4.25
CA ILE A 589 -11.79 -13.43 -5.19
C ILE A 589 -12.31 -14.86 -5.00
N ARG A 590 -12.40 -15.33 -3.74
CA ARG A 590 -12.99 -16.63 -3.40
C ARG A 590 -14.44 -16.75 -3.88
N GLU A 591 -15.30 -15.77 -3.61
CA GLU A 591 -16.69 -15.75 -4.07
C GLU A 591 -16.79 -15.89 -5.61
N LEU A 592 -15.92 -15.23 -6.35
CA LEU A 592 -15.90 -15.23 -7.83
C LEU A 592 -15.08 -16.39 -8.44
N MET A 593 -14.50 -17.24 -7.59
CA MET A 593 -13.82 -18.48 -7.98
C MET A 593 -14.64 -19.74 -7.68
N VAL A 594 -15.54 -19.71 -6.70
CA VAL A 594 -16.44 -20.84 -6.35
C VAL A 594 -17.81 -20.76 -7.01
N ASN A 595 -18.19 -19.59 -7.51
CA ASN A 595 -19.32 -19.37 -8.42
C ASN A 595 -18.87 -19.44 -9.90
#